data_AF-A7NKQ9-F1
#
_entry.id   AF-A7NKQ9-F1
#
_cell.length_a   1.000
_cell.length_b   1.000
_cell.length_c   1.000
_cell.angle_alpha   90.00
_cell.angle_beta   90.00
_cell.angle_gamma   90.00
#
_symmetry.space_group_name_H-M   'P 1'
#
loop_
_entity.id
_entity.type
_entity.pdbx_description
1 polymer ?
#
loop_
_entity_poly.entity_id
_entity_poly.type
_entity_poly.pdbx_seq_one_letter_code
_entity_poly.pdbx_strand_id
1 'polypeptide(L)'
;MRRYVISGILIVATFFLTIAALLKESDAAYHSAILIDFYPVERNNSGEYRFTQPRSHIFIPPFVSDAVALSFRTYSPGPLPERTLTLRLDERTFVSLASGHSVRRLLLVLSPAGVGAGQLLTLETAPAEAPGDLRRLGVFTANIELQPLNPHIYQRFALVVLAPVTASLLLLVMRCGVLASACSAALVAGMVLWGWTIAWGATFGLGVILVFDRMLNCGRGMFWLRQSIDQLLSCLSLPDMVISTLILIWISTVGWSSLAIHERYATGAYDLGLFDQWLWLISRGLTPYSTGIGVHLLGDHAAVLLYPLATLYLFVPDVRALLLVQVLAVGMGGLALYRIGSTRGSSWMGALVAGAYLLHPSTHNMALFHFHPDALAAAALLIVLLGIERRNATMMAVAVVVCAAKENFALTTALLGAWLVIRGERRLGSALFFGSLAWFSIATFLI
;
A
#
# COMPACT_ATOMS: atom_id res chain seq x y z
N MET A 1 -13.28 -29.66 20.34
CA MET A 1 -12.84 -28.31 20.79
C MET A 1 -12.05 -27.53 19.72
N ARG A 2 -10.93 -28.03 19.17
CA ARG A 2 -10.13 -27.28 18.14
C ARG A 2 -10.95 -26.70 16.97
N ARG A 3 -11.97 -27.41 16.46
CA ARG A 3 -12.80 -26.98 15.33
C ARG A 3 -13.68 -25.76 15.62
N TYR A 4 -14.31 -25.70 16.79
CA TYR A 4 -15.16 -24.56 17.19
C TYR A 4 -14.35 -23.29 17.45
N VAL A 5 -13.09 -23.43 17.90
CA VAL A 5 -12.19 -22.29 18.08
C VAL A 5 -11.77 -21.70 16.73
N ILE A 6 -11.48 -22.54 15.73
CA ILE A 6 -11.19 -22.09 14.35
C ILE A 6 -12.40 -21.35 13.75
N SER A 7 -13.62 -21.88 13.94
CA SER A 7 -14.85 -21.19 13.54
C SER A 7 -15.00 -19.82 14.21
N GLY A 8 -14.74 -19.73 15.52
CA GLY A 8 -14.77 -18.48 16.27
C GLY A 8 -13.74 -17.46 15.79
N ILE A 9 -12.52 -17.89 15.46
CA ILE A 9 -11.46 -17.02 14.93
C ILE A 9 -11.81 -16.48 13.55
N LEU A 10 -12.36 -17.33 12.67
CA LEU A 10 -12.80 -16.90 11.34
C LEU A 10 -13.96 -15.90 11.43
N ILE A 11 -14.88 -16.07 12.38
CA ILE A 11 -15.98 -15.11 12.65
C ILE A 11 -15.43 -13.78 13.13
N VAL A 12 -14.50 -13.79 14.10
CA VAL A 12 -13.91 -12.56 14.66
C VAL A 12 -13.06 -11.84 13.61
N ALA A 13 -12.24 -12.57 12.85
CA ALA A 13 -11.43 -12.00 11.79
C ALA A 13 -12.32 -11.40 10.68
N THR A 14 -13.36 -12.12 10.27
CA THR A 14 -14.40 -11.60 9.36
C THR A 14 -15.04 -10.31 9.90
N PHE A 15 -15.41 -10.29 11.17
CA PHE A 15 -16.04 -9.13 11.82
C PHE A 15 -15.12 -7.92 11.83
N PHE A 16 -13.84 -8.09 12.17
CA PHE A 16 -12.85 -7.01 12.13
C PHE A 16 -12.52 -6.56 10.70
N LEU A 17 -12.46 -7.47 9.73
CA LEU A 17 -12.35 -7.13 8.31
C LEU A 17 -13.55 -6.31 7.81
N THR A 18 -14.75 -6.64 8.30
CA THR A 18 -15.99 -5.94 7.98
C THR A 18 -15.99 -4.54 8.61
N ILE A 19 -15.58 -4.41 9.88
CA ILE A 19 -15.43 -3.11 10.54
C ILE A 19 -14.33 -2.26 9.88
N ALA A 20 -13.18 -2.84 9.54
CA ALA A 20 -12.09 -2.12 8.88
C ALA A 20 -12.47 -1.67 7.46
N ALA A 21 -13.24 -2.47 6.72
CA ALA A 21 -13.81 -2.07 5.43
C ALA A 21 -14.84 -0.93 5.60
N LEU A 22 -15.71 -1.01 6.62
CA LEU A 22 -16.72 0.01 6.91
C LEU A 22 -16.12 1.34 7.43
N LEU A 23 -15.05 1.29 8.22
CA LEU A 23 -14.38 2.47 8.77
C LEU A 23 -13.41 3.15 7.79
N LYS A 24 -12.95 2.44 6.75
CA LYS A 24 -12.02 2.98 5.75
C LYS A 24 -12.73 3.57 4.53
N GLU A 25 -13.95 3.14 4.22
CA GLU A 25 -14.73 3.70 3.11
C GLU A 25 -15.35 5.07 3.42
N SER A 26 -15.37 5.52 4.68
CA SER A 26 -15.76 6.90 5.02
C SER A 26 -14.73 7.95 4.56
N ASP A 27 -13.51 7.55 4.24
CA ASP A 27 -12.46 8.42 3.68
C ASP A 27 -12.35 8.34 2.16
N ALA A 28 -13.21 7.55 1.50
CA ALA A 28 -13.03 7.15 0.11
C ALA A 28 -13.96 7.87 -0.84
N ALA A 29 -13.54 9.06 -1.29
CA ALA A 29 -13.53 9.38 -2.72
C ALA A 29 -12.72 10.64 -3.00
N TYR A 30 -11.40 10.49 -2.86
CA TYR A 30 -10.49 11.33 -3.62
C TYR A 30 -10.57 10.90 -5.09
N HIS A 31 -11.42 11.53 -5.90
CA HIS A 31 -11.11 11.51 -7.33
C HIS A 31 -9.87 12.39 -7.50
N SER A 32 -8.76 11.81 -7.95
CA SER A 32 -7.55 12.58 -8.20
C SER A 32 -7.84 13.63 -9.28
N ALA A 33 -7.78 14.91 -8.90
CA ALA A 33 -7.78 15.98 -9.88
C ALA A 33 -6.44 15.99 -10.62
N ILE A 34 -6.46 16.14 -11.94
CA ILE A 34 -5.24 16.18 -12.76
C ILE A 34 -4.73 17.63 -12.78
N LEU A 35 -3.48 17.83 -12.38
CA LEU A 35 -2.84 19.15 -12.38
C LEU A 35 -2.11 19.38 -13.70
N ILE A 36 -2.42 20.47 -14.37
CA ILE A 36 -1.85 20.86 -15.67
C ILE A 36 -1.22 22.25 -15.51
N ASP A 37 -0.01 22.44 -16.02
CA ASP A 37 0.75 23.69 -15.93
C ASP A 37 1.04 24.15 -14.49
N PHE A 38 1.20 23.18 -13.58
CA PHE A 38 1.84 23.39 -12.28
C PHE A 38 3.35 23.20 -12.44
N TYR A 39 4.17 24.00 -11.77
CA TYR A 39 5.60 23.73 -11.75
C TYR A 39 5.87 22.40 -11.03
N PRO A 40 6.87 21.60 -11.50
CA PRO A 40 7.20 20.31 -10.90
C PRO A 40 7.36 20.40 -9.39
N VAL A 41 6.79 19.42 -8.70
CA VAL A 41 6.72 19.36 -7.24
C VAL A 41 8.10 19.40 -6.60
N GLU A 42 9.15 18.95 -7.30
CA GLU A 42 10.48 18.77 -6.71
C GLU A 42 11.30 20.08 -6.62
N ARG A 43 11.10 21.02 -7.55
CA ARG A 43 11.59 22.42 -7.40
C ARG A 43 10.76 23.24 -6.40
N ASN A 44 9.55 22.75 -6.08
CA ASN A 44 8.61 23.37 -5.15
C ASN A 44 8.68 22.76 -3.73
N ASN A 45 9.33 21.61 -3.55
CA ASN A 45 9.52 20.92 -2.27
C ASN A 45 10.92 21.17 -1.67
N SER A 46 11.90 21.65 -2.44
CA SER A 46 13.20 22.08 -1.91
C SER A 46 13.15 23.46 -1.21
N GLY A 47 11.95 24.02 -1.02
CA GLY A 47 11.67 25.27 -0.31
C GLY A 47 10.19 25.38 0.08
N GLU A 48 9.79 26.46 0.77
CA GLU A 48 8.43 26.65 1.33
C GLU A 48 7.28 26.81 0.30
N TYR A 49 7.49 26.57 -1.01
CA TYR A 49 6.59 27.10 -2.05
C TYR A 49 6.14 26.13 -3.17
N ARG A 50 4.83 25.79 -3.23
CA ARG A 50 4.11 25.12 -4.33
C ARG A 50 3.45 26.13 -5.28
N PHE A 51 4.22 26.74 -6.17
CA PHE A 51 3.67 27.71 -7.13
C PHE A 51 3.04 27.06 -8.37
N THR A 52 1.91 27.62 -8.81
CA THR A 52 1.35 27.39 -10.15
C THR A 52 2.14 28.18 -11.20
N GLN A 53 1.96 27.88 -12.49
CA GLN A 53 2.19 28.89 -13.52
C GLN A 53 1.14 30.01 -13.42
N PRO A 54 1.34 31.18 -14.05
CA PRO A 54 0.39 32.30 -13.98
C PRO A 54 -1.01 31.92 -14.49
N ARG A 55 -1.07 30.95 -15.40
CA ARG A 55 -2.29 30.26 -15.83
C ARG A 55 -2.05 28.76 -15.68
N SER A 56 -2.84 28.10 -14.85
CA SER A 56 -2.74 26.66 -14.58
C SER A 56 -4.12 26.03 -14.49
N HIS A 57 -4.21 24.71 -14.69
CA HIS A 57 -5.49 24.02 -14.71
C HIS A 57 -5.55 22.85 -13.75
N ILE A 58 -6.72 22.66 -13.15
CA ILE A 58 -7.11 21.49 -12.38
C ILE A 58 -8.24 20.83 -13.18
N PHE A 59 -7.93 19.71 -13.82
CA PHE A 59 -8.92 18.92 -14.54
C PHE A 59 -9.60 17.93 -13.59
N ILE A 60 -10.92 17.98 -13.58
CA ILE A 60 -11.80 17.21 -12.71
C ILE A 60 -12.45 16.15 -13.58
N PRO A 61 -12.10 14.86 -13.39
CA PRO A 61 -12.65 13.78 -14.20
C PRO A 61 -14.18 13.75 -14.13
N PRO A 62 -14.87 13.27 -15.18
CA PRO A 62 -16.31 13.13 -15.16
C PRO A 62 -16.75 12.24 -13.99
N PHE A 63 -17.76 12.69 -13.23
CA PHE A 63 -18.36 11.97 -12.12
C PHE A 63 -19.87 11.84 -12.32
N VAL A 64 -20.42 10.67 -11.99
CA VAL A 64 -21.79 10.26 -12.36
C VAL A 64 -22.77 10.37 -11.20
N SER A 65 -22.30 10.36 -9.96
CA SER A 65 -23.15 10.32 -8.76
C SER A 65 -22.66 11.28 -7.69
N ASP A 66 -23.52 12.27 -7.41
CA ASP A 66 -23.43 13.34 -6.42
C ASP A 66 -22.43 14.47 -6.71
N ALA A 67 -22.76 15.66 -6.20
CA ALA A 67 -21.89 16.83 -6.28
C ALA A 67 -20.59 16.57 -5.52
N VAL A 68 -19.51 17.20 -5.98
CA VAL A 68 -18.16 17.00 -5.44
C VAL A 68 -17.64 18.30 -4.87
N ALA A 69 -17.01 18.24 -3.70
CA ALA A 69 -16.28 19.33 -3.08
C ALA A 69 -14.80 19.29 -3.49
N LEU A 70 -14.35 20.27 -4.27
CA LEU A 70 -12.93 20.54 -4.50
C LEU A 70 -12.45 21.57 -3.47
N SER A 71 -11.45 21.20 -2.67
CA SER A 71 -10.82 22.11 -1.71
C SER A 71 -9.33 22.27 -1.97
N PHE A 72 -8.80 23.48 -1.75
CA PHE A 72 -7.37 23.75 -1.79
C PHE A 72 -7.00 25.00 -0.99
N ARG A 73 -5.73 25.10 -0.58
CA ARG A 73 -5.16 26.28 0.07
C ARG A 73 -4.40 27.13 -0.94
N THR A 74 -4.58 28.44 -0.89
CA THR A 74 -3.86 29.39 -1.75
C THR A 74 -3.48 30.68 -1.03
N TYR A 75 -2.33 31.26 -1.39
CA TYR A 75 -1.84 32.57 -0.93
C TYR A 75 -0.69 33.10 -1.81
N SER A 76 -0.30 34.36 -1.61
CA SER A 76 0.89 34.97 -2.22
C SER A 76 1.96 35.17 -1.14
N PRO A 77 2.94 34.25 -0.98
CA PRO A 77 3.98 34.39 0.04
C PRO A 77 4.80 35.66 -0.17
N GLY A 78 5.12 36.38 0.91
CA GLY A 78 6.13 37.44 0.84
C GLY A 78 7.48 36.85 0.41
N PRO A 79 8.22 37.46 -0.54
CA PRO A 79 8.12 38.86 -0.99
C PRO A 79 7.25 39.10 -2.24
N LEU A 80 6.49 38.12 -2.73
CA LEU A 80 5.66 38.29 -3.93
C LEU A 80 4.49 39.25 -3.67
N PRO A 81 4.15 40.13 -4.62
CA PRO A 81 3.06 41.09 -4.43
C PRO A 81 1.69 40.39 -4.31
N GLU A 82 0.75 41.08 -3.67
CA GLU A 82 -0.66 40.72 -3.77
C GLU A 82 -1.15 40.93 -5.20
N ARG A 83 -2.02 40.02 -5.66
CA ARG A 83 -2.53 40.00 -7.04
C ARG A 83 -3.89 39.34 -7.09
N THR A 84 -4.62 39.53 -8.17
CA THR A 84 -5.92 38.88 -8.33
C THR A 84 -5.74 37.44 -8.80
N LEU A 85 -6.32 36.49 -8.06
CA LEU A 85 -6.56 35.13 -8.48
C LEU A 85 -7.97 35.04 -9.08
N THR A 86 -8.05 34.77 -10.36
CA THR A 86 -9.28 34.51 -11.11
C THR A 86 -9.43 33.01 -11.29
N LEU A 87 -10.54 32.46 -10.80
CA LEU A 87 -10.93 31.08 -11.02
C LEU A 87 -11.96 31.04 -12.15
N ARG A 88 -11.72 30.19 -13.15
CA ARG A 88 -12.63 29.97 -14.27
C ARG A 88 -12.99 28.50 -14.35
N LEU A 89 -14.28 28.18 -14.44
CA LEU A 89 -14.75 26.81 -14.67
C LEU A 89 -15.20 26.72 -16.13
N ASP A 90 -14.58 25.83 -16.91
CA ASP A 90 -14.84 25.67 -18.34
C ASP A 90 -14.82 27.02 -19.09
N GLU A 91 -13.75 27.79 -18.87
CA GLU A 91 -13.50 29.15 -19.40
C GLU A 91 -14.47 30.25 -18.94
N ARG A 92 -15.49 29.93 -18.15
CA ARG A 92 -16.38 30.93 -17.53
C ARG A 92 -15.81 31.40 -16.21
N THR A 93 -15.63 32.71 -16.07
CA THR A 93 -15.16 33.32 -14.81
C THR A 93 -16.16 33.04 -13.71
N PHE A 94 -15.71 32.33 -12.68
CA PHE A 94 -16.53 31.94 -11.52
C PHE A 94 -16.34 32.91 -10.37
N VAL A 95 -15.08 33.23 -10.02
CA VAL A 95 -14.74 34.17 -8.95
C VAL A 95 -13.39 34.83 -9.21
N SER A 96 -13.23 36.07 -8.78
CA SER A 96 -11.95 36.76 -8.72
C SER A 96 -11.72 37.24 -7.29
N LEU A 97 -10.57 36.90 -6.70
CA LEU A 97 -10.24 37.21 -5.31
C LEU A 97 -8.80 37.68 -5.18
N ALA A 98 -8.53 38.60 -4.25
CA ALA A 98 -7.17 39.01 -3.95
C ALA A 98 -6.38 37.85 -3.30
N SER A 99 -5.28 37.44 -3.90
CA SER A 99 -4.29 36.53 -3.31
C SER A 99 -3.42 37.33 -2.35
N GLY A 100 -3.94 37.53 -1.14
CA GLY A 100 -3.18 38.17 -0.07
C GLY A 100 -2.07 37.28 0.48
N HIS A 101 -1.31 37.81 1.43
CA HIS A 101 -0.23 37.06 2.11
C HIS A 101 -0.74 35.97 3.06
N SER A 102 -1.97 36.09 3.54
CA SER A 102 -2.59 35.10 4.43
C SER A 102 -3.08 33.86 3.68
N VAL A 103 -2.85 32.68 4.26
CA VAL A 103 -3.37 31.40 3.74
C VAL A 103 -4.90 31.42 3.69
N ARG A 104 -5.47 31.22 2.50
CA ARG A 104 -6.91 31.07 2.29
C ARG A 104 -7.22 29.63 1.90
N ARG A 105 -8.27 29.05 2.47
CA ARG A 105 -8.83 27.76 2.03
C ARG A 105 -10.03 28.05 1.14
N LEU A 106 -10.00 27.56 -0.10
CA LEU A 106 -11.11 27.63 -1.04
C LEU A 106 -11.82 26.28 -1.08
N LEU A 107 -13.15 26.31 -1.12
CA LEU A 107 -14.03 25.16 -1.20
C LEU A 107 -15.04 25.41 -2.33
N LEU A 108 -14.98 24.60 -3.37
CA LEU A 108 -15.84 24.65 -4.54
C LEU A 108 -16.74 23.43 -4.55
N VAL A 109 -18.05 23.65 -4.54
CA VAL A 109 -19.04 22.58 -4.73
C VAL A 109 -19.41 22.52 -6.20
N LEU A 110 -19.12 21.38 -6.82
CA LEU A 110 -19.24 21.16 -8.25
C LEU A 110 -20.34 20.13 -8.53
N SER A 111 -21.31 20.51 -9.34
CA SER A 111 -22.33 19.59 -9.85
C SER A 111 -21.77 18.81 -11.04
N PRO A 112 -22.21 17.55 -11.26
CA PRO A 112 -21.77 16.76 -12.40
C PRO A 112 -22.10 17.50 -13.71
N ALA A 113 -21.08 17.74 -14.53
CA ALA A 113 -21.30 18.06 -15.94
C ALA A 113 -21.85 16.80 -16.63
N GLY A 114 -22.67 16.96 -17.67
CA GLY A 114 -23.35 15.84 -18.35
C GLY A 114 -22.44 14.66 -18.70
N VAL A 115 -23.03 13.48 -18.88
CA VAL A 115 -22.35 12.19 -19.06
C VAL A 115 -21.17 12.29 -20.05
N GLY A 116 -19.95 12.08 -19.55
CA GLY A 116 -18.75 11.93 -20.36
C GLY A 116 -17.84 13.17 -20.49
N ALA A 117 -18.24 14.34 -19.99
CA ALA A 117 -17.39 15.53 -19.99
C ALA A 117 -16.83 15.83 -18.59
N GLY A 118 -15.49 15.81 -18.44
CA GLY A 118 -14.84 16.36 -17.24
C GLY A 118 -14.96 17.88 -17.19
N GLN A 119 -14.67 18.47 -16.03
CA GLN A 119 -14.68 19.93 -15.82
C GLN A 119 -13.25 20.45 -15.70
N LEU A 120 -12.97 21.62 -16.25
CA LEU A 120 -11.66 22.26 -16.20
C LEU A 120 -11.71 23.52 -15.32
N LEU A 121 -11.05 23.48 -14.17
CA LEU A 121 -10.86 24.67 -13.32
C LEU A 121 -9.53 25.34 -13.66
N THR A 122 -9.59 26.53 -14.25
CA THR A 122 -8.43 27.37 -14.55
C THR A 122 -8.17 28.34 -13.40
N LEU A 123 -6.94 28.36 -12.91
CA LEU A 123 -6.42 29.36 -11.97
C LEU A 123 -5.56 30.35 -12.76
N GLU A 124 -5.96 31.62 -12.76
CA GLU A 124 -5.30 32.67 -13.53
C GLU A 124 -4.91 33.85 -12.62
N THR A 125 -3.67 34.29 -12.73
CA THR A 125 -3.08 35.35 -11.90
C THR A 125 -2.11 36.19 -12.71
N ALA A 126 -1.88 37.43 -12.28
CA ALA A 126 -0.77 38.20 -12.82
C ALA A 126 0.56 37.47 -12.52
N PRO A 127 1.48 37.37 -13.49
CA PRO A 127 2.78 36.73 -13.28
C PRO A 127 3.60 37.52 -12.26
N ALA A 128 4.35 36.81 -11.42
CA ALA A 128 5.29 37.41 -10.48
C ALA A 128 6.64 36.67 -10.50
N GLU A 129 7.70 37.34 -10.08
CA GLU A 129 9.06 36.80 -10.03
C GLU A 129 9.58 36.94 -8.59
N ALA A 130 10.26 35.91 -8.09
CA ALA A 130 10.89 35.92 -6.78
C ALA A 130 12.41 36.08 -6.92
N PRO A 131 13.10 36.77 -6.00
CA PRO A 131 14.56 36.83 -6.01
C PRO A 131 15.19 35.44 -6.02
N GLY A 132 16.06 35.16 -7.00
CA GLY A 132 16.72 33.86 -7.15
C GLY A 132 15.88 32.78 -7.85
N ASP A 133 14.66 33.10 -8.30
CA ASP A 133 13.81 32.20 -9.07
C ASP A 133 13.53 32.77 -10.47
N LEU A 134 14.00 32.06 -11.50
CA LEU A 134 13.84 32.47 -12.91
C LEU A 134 12.44 32.14 -13.48
N ARG A 135 11.57 31.51 -12.68
CA ARG A 135 10.23 31.11 -13.11
C ARG A 135 9.27 32.30 -13.05
N ARG A 136 8.30 32.33 -13.96
CA ARG A 136 7.12 33.20 -13.85
C ARG A 136 6.11 32.50 -12.94
N LEU A 137 5.98 32.96 -11.72
CA LEU A 137 5.17 32.32 -10.69
C LEU A 137 3.73 32.81 -10.76
N GLY A 138 2.77 31.90 -10.66
CA GLY A 138 1.40 32.16 -10.25
C GLY A 138 1.28 32.13 -8.72
N VAL A 139 0.11 31.84 -8.18
CA VAL A 139 -0.10 31.74 -6.72
C VAL A 139 0.44 30.44 -6.14
N PHE A 140 0.70 30.43 -4.84
CA PHE A 140 0.92 29.18 -4.13
C PHE A 140 -0.39 28.39 -4.06
N THR A 141 -0.35 27.09 -4.31
CA THR A 141 -1.48 26.18 -4.14
C THR A 141 -1.06 24.87 -3.49
N ALA A 142 -1.74 24.45 -2.41
CA ALA A 142 -1.48 23.18 -1.75
C ALA A 142 -2.75 22.49 -1.26
N ASN A 143 -2.61 21.21 -0.88
CA ASN A 143 -3.70 20.35 -0.38
C ASN A 143 -4.92 20.38 -1.32
N ILE A 144 -4.69 20.12 -2.61
CA ILE A 144 -5.77 19.98 -3.59
C ILE A 144 -6.45 18.64 -3.32
N GLU A 145 -7.67 18.70 -2.80
CA GLU A 145 -8.44 17.55 -2.36
C GLU A 145 -9.81 17.59 -3.04
N LEU A 146 -10.24 16.48 -3.63
CA LEU A 146 -11.57 16.33 -4.22
C LEU A 146 -12.35 15.32 -3.39
N GLN A 147 -13.57 15.60 -2.96
CA GLN A 147 -14.36 14.71 -2.09
C GLN A 147 -15.84 14.74 -2.48
N PRO A 148 -16.56 13.61 -2.67
CA PRO A 148 -18.00 13.65 -2.93
C PRO A 148 -18.75 14.09 -1.68
N LEU A 149 -19.86 14.81 -1.90
CA LEU A 149 -20.71 15.33 -0.83
C LEU A 149 -21.54 14.26 -0.12
N ASN A 150 -21.73 13.08 -0.73
CA ASN A 150 -22.56 12.02 -0.17
C ASN A 150 -21.91 10.63 -0.34
N PRO A 151 -21.17 10.10 0.65
CA PRO A 151 -20.35 8.89 0.49
C PRO A 151 -21.15 7.56 0.54
N HIS A 152 -22.50 7.59 0.56
CA HIS A 152 -23.32 6.44 0.98
C HIS A 152 -23.44 5.26 0.01
N ILE A 153 -22.86 5.31 -1.20
CA ILE A 153 -23.06 4.24 -2.20
C ILE A 153 -22.18 3.00 -1.93
N TYR A 154 -21.01 3.15 -1.29
CA TYR A 154 -20.05 2.04 -1.16
C TYR A 154 -20.29 1.10 0.03
N GLN A 155 -21.01 1.57 1.07
CA GLN A 155 -21.43 0.75 2.22
C GLN A 155 -22.23 -0.51 1.81
N ARG A 156 -22.87 -0.49 0.63
CA ARG A 156 -23.63 -1.64 0.09
C ARG A 156 -22.74 -2.71 -0.55
N PHE A 157 -21.54 -2.36 -1.02
CA PHE A 157 -20.61 -3.29 -1.66
C PHE A 157 -19.99 -4.27 -0.64
N ALA A 158 -19.60 -3.75 0.53
CA ALA A 158 -19.10 -4.57 1.62
C ALA A 158 -20.16 -5.56 2.15
N LEU A 159 -21.41 -5.11 2.29
CA LEU A 159 -22.52 -5.96 2.74
C LEU A 159 -22.92 -7.05 1.74
N VAL A 160 -22.88 -6.76 0.43
CA VAL A 160 -23.35 -7.70 -0.61
C VAL A 160 -22.31 -8.76 -0.97
N VAL A 161 -21.00 -8.48 -0.82
CA VAL A 161 -19.93 -9.44 -1.20
C VAL A 161 -19.33 -10.13 0.02
N LEU A 162 -19.03 -9.42 1.11
CA LEU A 162 -18.34 -10.03 2.26
C LEU A 162 -19.27 -10.86 3.14
N ALA A 163 -20.52 -10.44 3.35
CA ALA A 163 -21.47 -11.19 4.17
C ALA A 163 -21.78 -12.61 3.63
N PRO A 164 -21.98 -12.82 2.30
CA PRO A 164 -22.22 -14.17 1.79
C PRO A 164 -20.95 -15.01 1.58
N VAL A 165 -19.77 -14.41 1.33
CA VAL A 165 -18.48 -15.15 1.35
C VAL A 165 -18.18 -15.70 2.74
N THR A 166 -18.46 -14.89 3.75
CA THR A 166 -18.25 -15.27 5.15
C THR A 166 -19.31 -16.24 5.65
N ALA A 167 -20.57 -16.09 5.21
CA ALA A 167 -21.61 -17.11 5.40
C ALA A 167 -21.26 -18.44 4.70
N SER A 168 -20.66 -18.40 3.50
CA SER A 168 -20.24 -19.60 2.77
C SER A 168 -19.08 -20.32 3.44
N LEU A 169 -18.07 -19.57 3.95
CA LEU A 169 -16.99 -20.11 4.78
C LEU A 169 -17.52 -20.68 6.10
N LEU A 170 -18.49 -20.01 6.74
CA LEU A 170 -19.20 -20.49 7.93
C LEU A 170 -19.93 -21.81 7.67
N LEU A 171 -20.67 -21.93 6.57
CA LEU A 171 -21.43 -23.12 6.20
C LEU A 171 -20.54 -24.30 5.79
N LEU A 172 -19.40 -24.02 5.14
CA LEU A 172 -18.37 -25.03 4.82
C LEU A 172 -17.74 -25.60 6.10
N VAL A 173 -17.46 -24.73 7.07
CA VAL A 173 -16.91 -25.09 8.39
C VAL A 173 -17.93 -25.84 9.25
N MET A 174 -19.23 -25.56 9.08
CA MET A 174 -20.34 -26.27 9.77
C MET A 174 -20.81 -27.56 9.08
N ARG A 175 -20.17 -27.98 7.97
CA ARG A 175 -20.53 -29.18 7.17
C ARG A 175 -21.93 -29.17 6.55
N CYS A 176 -22.47 -28.00 6.21
CA CYS A 176 -23.70 -27.88 5.43
C CYS A 176 -23.38 -27.78 3.92
N GLY A 177 -22.77 -28.82 3.36
CA GLY A 177 -22.16 -28.78 2.01
C GLY A 177 -23.11 -28.37 0.88
N VAL A 178 -24.37 -28.81 0.90
CA VAL A 178 -25.35 -28.50 -0.16
C VAL A 178 -25.80 -27.03 -0.13
N LEU A 179 -25.91 -26.43 1.06
CA LEU A 179 -26.29 -25.03 1.25
C LEU A 179 -25.16 -24.06 0.93
N ALA A 180 -23.90 -24.43 1.24
CA ALA A 180 -22.73 -23.63 0.88
C ALA A 180 -22.54 -23.54 -0.65
N SER A 181 -22.77 -24.65 -1.37
CA SER A 181 -22.71 -24.69 -2.83
C SER A 181 -23.87 -23.91 -3.48
N ALA A 182 -25.08 -23.97 -2.91
CA ALA A 182 -26.24 -23.20 -3.39
C ALA A 182 -26.09 -21.68 -3.17
N CYS A 183 -25.58 -21.25 -2.01
CA CYS A 183 -25.30 -19.84 -1.73
C CYS A 183 -24.16 -19.30 -2.61
N SER A 184 -23.11 -20.09 -2.85
CA SER A 184 -22.01 -19.72 -3.76
C SER A 184 -22.49 -19.61 -5.22
N ALA A 185 -23.38 -20.51 -5.66
CA ALA A 185 -23.97 -20.48 -7.01
C ALA A 185 -24.92 -19.27 -7.21
N ALA A 186 -25.72 -18.93 -6.20
CA ALA A 186 -26.56 -17.71 -6.22
C ALA A 186 -25.73 -16.42 -6.25
N LEU A 187 -24.58 -16.40 -5.55
CA LEU A 187 -23.60 -15.32 -5.55
C LEU A 187 -23.01 -15.09 -6.95
N VAL A 188 -22.59 -16.16 -7.62
CA VAL A 188 -22.04 -16.07 -8.98
C VAL A 188 -23.11 -15.75 -10.01
N ALA A 189 -24.35 -16.26 -9.86
CA ALA A 189 -25.47 -15.84 -10.68
C ALA A 189 -25.78 -14.34 -10.53
N GLY A 190 -25.73 -13.80 -9.31
CA GLY A 190 -25.88 -12.37 -9.03
C GLY A 190 -24.75 -11.51 -9.63
N MET A 191 -23.50 -11.98 -9.56
CA MET A 191 -22.34 -11.32 -10.19
C MET A 191 -22.39 -11.36 -11.73
N VAL A 192 -22.89 -12.45 -12.31
CA VAL A 192 -23.03 -12.62 -13.78
C VAL A 192 -24.13 -11.72 -14.35
N LEU A 193 -25.20 -11.48 -13.60
CA LEU A 193 -26.32 -10.63 -14.02
C LEU A 193 -26.04 -9.11 -13.94
N TRP A 194 -24.90 -8.68 -13.38
CA TRP A 194 -24.61 -7.26 -13.07
C TRP A 194 -23.38 -6.64 -13.78
N GLY A 195 -22.80 -7.30 -14.80
CA GLY A 195 -21.94 -6.62 -15.81
C GLY A 195 -20.40 -6.69 -15.65
N TRP A 196 -19.79 -7.69 -16.27
CA TRP A 196 -18.53 -7.74 -17.07
C TRP A 196 -17.40 -6.73 -16.76
N THR A 197 -16.30 -7.13 -16.09
CA THR A 197 -15.02 -7.53 -16.75
C THR A 197 -14.24 -8.64 -16.01
N ILE A 198 -14.74 -9.14 -14.87
CA ILE A 198 -14.11 -10.22 -14.09
C ILE A 198 -14.68 -11.61 -14.52
N ALA A 199 -15.21 -11.70 -15.74
CA ALA A 199 -15.85 -12.89 -16.26
C ALA A 199 -14.91 -14.12 -16.29
N TRP A 200 -13.60 -13.91 -16.42
CA TRP A 200 -12.61 -15.00 -16.39
C TRP A 200 -12.25 -15.44 -14.96
N GLY A 201 -12.13 -14.52 -14.01
CA GLY A 201 -11.77 -14.87 -12.62
C GLY A 201 -12.90 -15.57 -11.87
N ALA A 202 -14.16 -15.19 -12.13
CA ALA A 202 -15.32 -15.79 -11.50
C ALA A 202 -15.74 -17.13 -12.14
N THR A 203 -15.60 -17.30 -13.46
CA THR A 203 -15.78 -18.62 -14.11
C THR A 203 -14.62 -19.56 -13.83
N PHE A 204 -13.38 -19.05 -13.69
CA PHE A 204 -12.25 -19.84 -13.22
C PHE A 204 -12.40 -20.17 -11.73
N GLY A 205 -12.88 -19.26 -10.89
CA GLY A 205 -13.14 -19.51 -9.47
C GLY A 205 -14.29 -20.50 -9.26
N LEU A 206 -15.41 -20.35 -9.97
CA LEU A 206 -16.53 -21.31 -9.92
C LEU A 206 -16.16 -22.63 -10.59
N GLY A 207 -15.40 -22.60 -11.68
CA GLY A 207 -14.84 -23.77 -12.33
C GLY A 207 -13.88 -24.51 -11.40
N VAL A 208 -12.99 -23.82 -10.70
CA VAL A 208 -12.08 -24.38 -9.70
C VAL A 208 -12.87 -24.89 -8.49
N ILE A 209 -13.89 -24.19 -8.00
CA ILE A 209 -14.70 -24.65 -6.85
C ILE A 209 -15.57 -25.85 -7.22
N LEU A 210 -16.21 -25.86 -8.39
CA LEU A 210 -17.04 -26.97 -8.86
C LEU A 210 -16.17 -28.16 -9.30
N VAL A 211 -15.02 -27.91 -9.94
CA VAL A 211 -14.03 -28.95 -10.23
C VAL A 211 -13.43 -29.45 -8.92
N PHE A 212 -13.13 -28.61 -7.92
CA PHE A 212 -12.68 -29.04 -6.60
C PHE A 212 -13.77 -29.84 -5.86
N ASP A 213 -15.03 -29.42 -5.87
CA ASP A 213 -16.15 -30.12 -5.22
C ASP A 213 -16.44 -31.47 -5.88
N ARG A 214 -16.36 -31.52 -7.23
CA ARG A 214 -16.49 -32.76 -8.00
C ARG A 214 -15.25 -33.65 -7.90
N MET A 215 -14.05 -33.07 -7.84
CA MET A 215 -12.79 -33.79 -7.63
C MET A 215 -12.68 -34.32 -6.20
N LEU A 216 -13.12 -33.58 -5.17
CA LEU A 216 -13.14 -34.01 -3.75
C LEU A 216 -14.07 -35.22 -3.54
N ASN A 217 -15.04 -35.41 -4.43
CA ASN A 217 -15.95 -36.56 -4.46
C ASN A 217 -15.49 -37.71 -5.39
N CYS A 218 -14.40 -37.57 -6.16
CA CYS A 218 -13.87 -38.63 -7.02
C CYS A 218 -12.70 -39.40 -6.34
N GLY A 219 -13.02 -40.59 -5.84
CA GLY A 219 -12.30 -41.25 -4.75
C GLY A 219 -11.06 -42.10 -5.04
N ARG A 220 -10.02 -41.62 -5.74
CA ARG A 220 -8.69 -42.31 -5.70
C ARG A 220 -7.45 -41.40 -5.64
N GLY A 221 -7.38 -40.32 -6.43
CA GLY A 221 -6.23 -39.39 -6.39
C GLY A 221 -6.23 -38.45 -5.18
N MET A 222 -7.43 -38.12 -4.67
CA MET A 222 -7.60 -37.14 -3.58
C MET A 222 -7.53 -37.76 -2.17
N PHE A 223 -7.49 -39.09 -2.03
CA PHE A 223 -7.18 -39.70 -0.73
C PHE A 223 -5.80 -39.22 -0.27
N TRP A 224 -4.82 -39.17 -1.18
CA TRP A 224 -3.49 -38.64 -0.93
C TRP A 224 -3.50 -37.15 -0.60
N LEU A 225 -4.13 -36.28 -1.40
CA LEU A 225 -4.15 -34.83 -1.12
C LEU A 225 -4.88 -34.51 0.19
N ARG A 226 -6.00 -35.18 0.46
CA ARG A 226 -6.76 -35.03 1.70
C ARG A 226 -5.99 -35.59 2.90
N GLN A 227 -5.34 -36.74 2.76
CA GLN A 227 -4.48 -37.31 3.80
C GLN A 227 -3.25 -36.43 4.03
N SER A 228 -2.68 -35.80 3.00
CA SER A 228 -1.57 -34.86 3.11
C SER A 228 -1.99 -33.55 3.79
N ILE A 229 -3.16 -33.01 3.47
CA ILE A 229 -3.72 -31.84 4.16
C ILE A 229 -4.07 -32.19 5.59
N ASP A 230 -4.72 -33.32 5.84
CA ASP A 230 -5.05 -33.78 7.19
C ASP A 230 -3.78 -34.08 8.01
N GLN A 231 -2.73 -34.63 7.40
CA GLN A 231 -1.41 -34.78 8.01
C GLN A 231 -0.79 -33.40 8.31
N LEU A 232 -0.75 -32.47 7.36
CA LEU A 232 -0.24 -31.11 7.57
C LEU A 232 -1.00 -30.40 8.71
N LEU A 233 -2.33 -30.45 8.69
CA LEU A 233 -3.18 -29.87 9.74
C LEU A 233 -3.03 -30.58 11.08
N SER A 234 -2.76 -31.89 11.08
CA SER A 234 -2.50 -32.64 12.32
C SER A 234 -1.19 -32.24 12.99
N CYS A 235 -0.21 -31.76 12.21
CA CYS A 235 1.06 -31.24 12.72
C CYS A 235 0.97 -29.81 13.28
N LEU A 236 -0.10 -29.08 12.95
CA LEU A 236 -0.28 -27.69 13.39
C LEU A 236 -1.01 -27.62 14.73
N SER A 237 -0.47 -26.81 15.65
CA SER A 237 -1.17 -26.46 16.87
C SER A 237 -2.31 -25.48 16.56
N LEU A 238 -3.29 -25.37 17.46
CA LEU A 238 -4.37 -24.39 17.29
C LEU A 238 -3.82 -22.96 17.12
N PRO A 239 -2.83 -22.49 17.91
CA PRO A 239 -2.15 -21.21 17.67
C PRO A 239 -1.55 -21.05 16.28
N ASP A 240 -0.91 -22.09 15.72
CA ASP A 240 -0.34 -22.03 14.36
C ASP A 240 -1.44 -21.77 13.33
N MET A 241 -2.60 -22.42 13.49
CA MET A 241 -3.75 -22.22 12.61
C MET A 241 -4.34 -20.83 12.76
N VAL A 242 -4.48 -20.34 14.00
CA VAL A 242 -4.99 -18.98 14.30
C VAL A 242 -4.14 -17.95 13.56
N ILE A 243 -2.82 -18.00 13.77
CA ILE A 243 -1.94 -16.94 13.28
C ILE A 243 -1.75 -17.02 11.76
N SER A 244 -1.69 -18.23 11.18
CA SER A 244 -1.60 -18.40 9.73
C SER A 244 -2.85 -17.86 9.04
N THR A 245 -4.02 -18.10 9.64
CA THR A 245 -5.29 -17.55 9.16
C THR A 245 -5.29 -16.02 9.26
N LEU A 246 -4.85 -15.46 10.38
CA LEU A 246 -4.77 -14.01 10.57
C LEU A 246 -3.81 -13.35 9.58
N ILE A 247 -2.63 -13.94 9.32
CA ILE A 247 -1.66 -13.46 8.33
C ILE A 247 -2.28 -13.48 6.93
N LEU A 248 -2.92 -14.58 6.52
CA LEU A 248 -3.55 -14.69 5.20
C LEU A 248 -4.68 -13.69 5.02
N ILE A 249 -5.51 -13.51 6.04
CA ILE A 249 -6.56 -12.50 6.08
C ILE A 249 -5.97 -11.10 5.93
N TRP A 250 -4.95 -10.78 6.73
CA TRP A 250 -4.30 -9.48 6.71
C TRP A 250 -3.66 -9.19 5.35
N ILE A 251 -2.88 -10.13 4.78
CA ILE A 251 -2.26 -9.99 3.46
C ILE A 251 -3.32 -9.77 2.38
N SER A 252 -4.41 -10.54 2.41
CA SER A 252 -5.48 -10.43 1.41
C SER A 252 -6.19 -9.09 1.48
N THR A 253 -6.56 -8.64 2.66
CA THR A 253 -7.29 -7.38 2.86
C THR A 253 -6.41 -6.16 2.61
N VAL A 254 -5.19 -6.16 3.13
CA VAL A 254 -4.25 -5.06 2.94
C VAL A 254 -3.74 -5.01 1.50
N GLY A 255 -3.48 -6.18 0.88
CA GLY A 255 -3.11 -6.29 -0.52
C GLY A 255 -4.21 -5.77 -1.45
N TRP A 256 -5.44 -6.26 -1.27
CA TRP A 256 -6.60 -5.74 -2.01
C TRP A 256 -6.76 -4.24 -1.83
N SER A 257 -6.66 -3.76 -0.58
CA SER A 257 -6.76 -2.33 -0.27
C SER A 257 -5.68 -1.51 -0.97
N SER A 258 -4.42 -1.98 -0.94
CA SER A 258 -3.30 -1.29 -1.58
C SER A 258 -3.50 -1.19 -3.09
N LEU A 259 -3.96 -2.26 -3.73
CA LEU A 259 -4.30 -2.25 -5.15
C LEU A 259 -5.49 -1.33 -5.44
N ALA A 260 -6.54 -1.37 -4.63
CA ALA A 260 -7.71 -0.51 -4.81
C ALA A 260 -7.39 0.98 -4.65
N ILE A 261 -6.45 1.35 -3.76
CA ILE A 261 -5.93 2.72 -3.64
C ILE A 261 -5.25 3.13 -4.95
N HIS A 262 -4.41 2.26 -5.50
CA HIS A 262 -3.73 2.51 -6.77
C HIS A 262 -4.69 2.62 -7.96
N GLU A 263 -5.67 1.71 -8.09
CA GLU A 263 -6.68 1.74 -9.16
C GLU A 263 -7.57 2.99 -9.14
N ARG A 264 -7.69 3.63 -7.99
CA ARG A 264 -8.43 4.88 -7.83
C ARG A 264 -7.56 6.12 -8.06
N TYR A 265 -6.33 5.93 -8.56
CA TYR A 265 -5.34 6.97 -8.78
C TYR A 265 -4.97 7.75 -7.50
N ALA A 266 -5.15 7.13 -6.33
CA ALA A 266 -4.83 7.71 -5.03
C ALA A 266 -3.40 7.34 -4.56
N THR A 267 -2.47 7.17 -5.51
CA THR A 267 -1.05 6.93 -5.25
C THR A 267 -0.18 8.01 -5.89
N GLY A 268 0.87 8.45 -5.20
CA GLY A 268 1.73 9.56 -5.62
C GLY A 268 2.96 9.16 -6.42
N ALA A 269 3.44 10.07 -7.26
CA ALA A 269 4.63 9.87 -8.09
C ALA A 269 5.96 9.93 -7.30
N TYR A 270 6.00 10.64 -6.17
CA TYR A 270 7.25 10.89 -5.44
C TYR A 270 7.83 9.64 -4.78
N ASP A 271 7.01 8.78 -4.18
CA ASP A 271 7.53 7.50 -3.65
C ASP A 271 7.35 6.41 -4.71
N LEU A 272 6.09 6.08 -5.00
CA LEU A 272 5.75 4.94 -5.83
C LEU A 272 6.27 5.08 -7.26
N GLY A 273 6.11 6.25 -7.87
CA GLY A 273 6.53 6.51 -9.24
C GLY A 273 8.04 6.57 -9.43
N LEU A 274 8.79 7.11 -8.47
CA LEU A 274 10.25 7.12 -8.51
C LEU A 274 10.81 5.70 -8.47
N PHE A 275 10.36 4.88 -7.53
CA PHE A 275 10.79 3.49 -7.43
C PHE A 275 10.38 2.68 -8.66
N ASP A 276 9.14 2.85 -9.16
CA ASP A 276 8.68 2.20 -10.39
C ASP A 276 9.59 2.52 -11.59
N GLN A 277 9.91 3.80 -11.80
CA GLN A 277 10.81 4.23 -12.88
C GLN A 277 12.22 3.63 -12.73
N TRP A 278 12.81 3.70 -11.54
CA TRP A 278 14.15 3.16 -11.32
C TRP A 278 14.21 1.65 -11.54
N LEU A 279 13.24 0.89 -11.00
CA LEU A 279 13.15 -0.55 -11.20
C LEU A 279 12.97 -0.91 -12.68
N TRP A 280 12.15 -0.14 -13.42
CA TRP A 280 11.99 -0.32 -14.86
C TRP A 280 13.30 -0.04 -15.62
N LEU A 281 14.02 1.03 -15.30
CA LEU A 281 15.31 1.34 -15.96
C LEU A 281 16.34 0.24 -15.71
N ILE A 282 16.48 -0.23 -14.47
CA ILE A 282 17.39 -1.33 -14.12
C ILE A 282 17.02 -2.60 -14.89
N SER A 283 15.74 -2.95 -14.96
CA SER A 283 15.31 -4.17 -15.67
C SER A 283 15.58 -4.11 -17.18
N ARG A 284 15.72 -2.92 -17.76
CA ARG A 284 16.11 -2.72 -19.16
C ARG A 284 17.63 -2.57 -19.37
N GLY A 285 18.43 -2.67 -18.32
CA GLY A 285 19.88 -2.41 -18.38
C GLY A 285 20.20 -0.95 -18.67
N LEU A 286 19.26 -0.04 -18.43
CA LEU A 286 19.43 1.40 -18.58
C LEU A 286 19.95 2.01 -17.26
N THR A 287 20.55 3.19 -17.36
CA THR A 287 20.99 3.93 -16.18
C THR A 287 19.76 4.35 -15.36
N PRO A 288 19.65 4.00 -14.07
CA PRO A 288 18.50 4.34 -13.23
C PRO A 288 18.57 5.79 -12.75
N TYR A 289 18.49 6.70 -13.71
CA TYR A 289 18.40 8.14 -13.47
C TYR A 289 16.93 8.56 -13.49
N SER A 290 16.46 9.19 -12.42
CA SER A 290 15.08 9.64 -12.33
C SER A 290 14.85 10.87 -13.21
N THR A 291 13.77 10.87 -13.98
CA THR A 291 13.31 12.08 -14.69
C THR A 291 12.45 12.99 -13.82
N GLY A 292 11.99 12.52 -12.66
CA GLY A 292 11.25 13.32 -11.69
C GLY A 292 12.20 14.18 -10.88
N ILE A 293 13.03 13.55 -10.04
CA ILE A 293 13.94 14.27 -9.13
C ILE A 293 15.32 14.57 -9.73
N GLY A 294 15.65 14.02 -10.90
CA GLY A 294 16.93 14.31 -11.56
C GLY A 294 18.14 13.76 -10.81
N VAL A 295 18.00 12.61 -10.14
CA VAL A 295 19.12 11.93 -9.47
C VAL A 295 19.17 10.45 -9.87
N HIS A 296 20.36 9.87 -9.79
CA HIS A 296 20.54 8.43 -9.91
C HIS A 296 20.01 7.71 -8.67
N LEU A 297 19.42 6.53 -8.81
CA LEU A 297 18.88 5.73 -7.70
C LEU A 297 19.81 5.65 -6.48
N LEU A 298 21.09 5.38 -6.73
CA LEU A 298 22.09 5.26 -5.66
C LEU A 298 22.35 6.59 -4.94
N GLY A 299 22.25 7.72 -5.65
CA GLY A 299 22.46 9.05 -5.06
C GLY A 299 21.28 9.59 -4.26
N ASP A 300 20.14 8.89 -4.25
CA ASP A 300 19.00 9.22 -3.39
C ASP A 300 19.19 8.62 -1.98
N HIS A 301 19.21 7.29 -1.89
CA HIS A 301 19.31 6.58 -0.60
C HIS A 301 20.17 5.31 -0.67
N ALA A 302 21.13 5.25 -1.61
CA ALA A 302 21.96 4.07 -1.84
C ALA A 302 21.16 2.75 -1.86
N ALA A 303 19.96 2.77 -2.45
CA ALA A 303 18.96 1.72 -2.33
C ALA A 303 19.29 0.50 -3.22
N VAL A 304 20.42 -0.15 -2.91
CA VAL A 304 20.98 -1.28 -3.65
C VAL A 304 20.02 -2.47 -3.70
N LEU A 305 19.12 -2.61 -2.72
CA LEU A 305 18.07 -3.63 -2.67
C LEU A 305 17.18 -3.62 -3.93
N LEU A 306 17.04 -2.47 -4.60
CA LEU A 306 16.20 -2.41 -5.79
C LEU A 306 16.81 -3.10 -7.01
N TYR A 307 18.13 -3.33 -7.06
CA TYR A 307 18.75 -4.06 -8.17
C TYR A 307 18.28 -5.51 -8.27
N PRO A 308 18.36 -6.35 -7.20
CA PRO A 308 17.78 -7.68 -7.26
C PRO A 308 16.25 -7.64 -7.42
N LEU A 309 15.56 -6.65 -6.83
CA LEU A 309 14.12 -6.49 -7.00
C LEU A 309 13.72 -6.17 -8.45
N ALA A 310 14.57 -5.49 -9.22
CA ALA A 310 14.33 -5.19 -10.64
C ALA A 310 14.29 -6.44 -11.53
N THR A 311 14.79 -7.58 -11.04
CA THR A 311 14.59 -8.88 -11.70
C THR A 311 13.10 -9.20 -11.83
N LEU A 312 12.27 -8.79 -10.86
CA LEU A 312 10.82 -8.94 -10.95
C LEU A 312 10.25 -8.17 -12.14
N TYR A 313 10.80 -6.99 -12.42
CA TYR A 313 10.39 -6.11 -13.51
C TYR A 313 10.80 -6.59 -14.91
N LEU A 314 11.67 -7.61 -14.99
CA LEU A 314 11.90 -8.32 -16.26
C LEU A 314 10.64 -9.08 -16.71
N PHE A 315 9.86 -9.59 -15.76
CA PHE A 315 8.69 -10.41 -16.02
C PHE A 315 7.38 -9.64 -15.84
N VAL A 316 7.32 -8.77 -14.83
CA VAL A 316 6.13 -8.01 -14.43
C VAL A 316 6.52 -6.55 -14.19
N PRO A 317 6.64 -5.72 -15.24
CA PRO A 317 6.92 -4.30 -15.12
C PRO A 317 5.63 -3.54 -14.74
N ASP A 318 5.09 -3.84 -13.56
CA ASP A 318 3.85 -3.27 -13.04
C ASP A 318 4.02 -2.95 -11.55
N VAL A 319 3.74 -1.70 -11.21
CA VAL A 319 3.79 -1.15 -9.86
C VAL A 319 2.91 -1.91 -8.85
N ARG A 320 1.82 -2.53 -9.30
CA ARG A 320 0.97 -3.40 -8.48
C ARG A 320 1.75 -4.58 -7.90
N ALA A 321 2.76 -5.07 -8.63
CA ALA A 321 3.64 -6.13 -8.15
C ALA A 321 4.48 -5.66 -6.95
N LEU A 322 4.99 -4.43 -6.97
CA LEU A 322 5.74 -3.85 -5.84
C LEU A 322 4.86 -3.71 -4.60
N LEU A 323 3.64 -3.22 -4.76
CA LEU A 323 2.68 -3.08 -3.67
C LEU A 323 2.40 -4.45 -3.02
N LEU A 324 2.21 -5.50 -3.82
CA LEU A 324 2.01 -6.85 -3.31
C LEU A 324 3.24 -7.41 -2.63
N VAL A 325 4.45 -7.21 -3.19
CA VAL A 325 5.71 -7.64 -2.55
C VAL A 325 5.88 -6.99 -1.19
N GLN A 326 5.58 -5.70 -1.06
CA GLN A 326 5.61 -5.01 0.22
C GLN A 326 4.63 -5.62 1.22
N VAL A 327 3.35 -5.78 0.86
CA VAL A 327 2.35 -6.38 1.75
C VAL A 327 2.75 -7.80 2.18
N LEU A 328 3.26 -8.62 1.26
CA LEU A 328 3.74 -9.96 1.56
C LEU A 328 4.91 -9.92 2.56
N ALA A 329 5.90 -9.06 2.34
CA ALA A 329 7.04 -8.93 3.23
C ALA A 329 6.60 -8.50 4.65
N VAL A 330 5.78 -7.44 4.75
CA VAL A 330 5.27 -6.96 6.05
C VAL A 330 4.46 -8.04 6.77
N GLY A 331 3.58 -8.74 6.05
CA GLY A 331 2.78 -9.85 6.60
C GLY A 331 3.65 -11.02 7.10
N MET A 332 4.71 -11.36 6.37
CA MET A 332 5.68 -12.38 6.77
C MET A 332 6.48 -12.00 8.03
N GLY A 333 6.62 -10.70 8.32
CA GLY A 333 7.12 -10.22 9.61
C GLY A 333 6.31 -10.74 10.81
N GLY A 334 5.00 -10.92 10.64
CA GLY A 334 4.12 -11.52 11.64
C GLY A 334 4.48 -12.98 11.92
N LEU A 335 4.84 -13.76 10.89
CA LEU A 335 5.32 -15.13 11.07
C LEU A 335 6.64 -15.16 11.83
N ALA A 336 7.55 -14.23 11.57
CA ALA A 336 8.82 -14.15 12.28
C ALA A 336 8.60 -13.91 13.79
N LEU A 337 7.75 -12.94 14.13
CA LEU A 337 7.38 -12.64 15.52
C LEU A 337 6.64 -13.81 16.19
N TYR A 338 5.77 -14.50 15.47
CA TYR A 338 5.09 -15.70 15.97
C TYR A 338 6.11 -16.74 16.42
N ARG A 339 7.10 -17.03 15.58
CA ARG A 339 8.15 -18.00 15.89
C ARG A 339 9.01 -17.55 17.06
N ILE A 340 9.42 -16.28 17.12
CA ILE A 340 10.21 -15.74 18.24
C ILE A 340 9.45 -15.88 19.56
N GLY A 341 8.20 -15.41 19.60
CA GLY A 341 7.38 -15.48 20.83
C GLY A 341 7.05 -16.92 21.24
N SER A 342 6.89 -17.82 20.26
CA SER A 342 6.71 -19.25 20.53
C SER A 342 7.95 -19.89 21.14
N THR A 343 9.15 -19.53 20.67
CA THR A 343 10.41 -20.04 21.20
C THR A 343 10.70 -19.52 22.61
N ARG A 344 10.36 -18.26 22.91
CA ARG A 344 10.63 -17.65 24.22
C ARG A 344 9.58 -17.92 25.29
N GLY A 345 8.42 -18.46 24.94
CA GLY A 345 7.40 -18.83 25.92
C GLY A 345 6.45 -19.89 25.39
N SER A 346 5.32 -19.49 24.81
CA SER A 346 4.32 -20.43 24.30
C SER A 346 3.81 -20.03 22.92
N SER A 347 3.26 -21.01 22.19
CA SER A 347 2.63 -20.77 20.89
C SER A 347 1.52 -19.72 20.95
N TRP A 348 0.81 -19.59 22.08
CA TRP A 348 -0.18 -18.53 22.27
C TRP A 348 0.46 -17.15 22.48
N MET A 349 1.59 -17.07 23.19
CA MET A 349 2.33 -15.82 23.32
C MET A 349 2.88 -15.37 21.97
N GLY A 350 3.40 -16.30 21.16
CA GLY A 350 3.76 -16.03 19.76
C GLY A 350 2.58 -15.49 18.96
N ALA A 351 1.40 -16.13 19.05
CA ALA A 351 0.20 -15.70 18.34
C ALA A 351 -0.25 -14.29 18.79
N LEU A 352 -0.17 -13.99 20.08
CA LEU A 352 -0.52 -12.67 20.64
C LEU A 352 0.40 -11.58 20.08
N VAL A 353 1.73 -11.78 20.11
CA VAL A 353 2.70 -10.79 19.64
C VAL A 353 2.57 -10.56 18.12
N ALA A 354 2.44 -11.64 17.35
CA ALA A 354 2.25 -11.55 15.91
C ALA A 354 0.90 -10.90 15.55
N GLY A 355 -0.17 -11.24 16.27
CA GLY A 355 -1.47 -10.60 16.11
C GLY A 355 -1.44 -9.11 16.45
N ALA A 356 -0.78 -8.73 17.54
CA ALA A 356 -0.59 -7.32 17.91
C ALA A 356 0.17 -6.55 16.83
N TYR A 357 1.25 -7.13 16.29
CA TYR A 357 2.00 -6.54 15.17
C TYR A 357 1.13 -6.33 13.92
N LEU A 358 0.39 -7.35 13.50
CA LEU A 358 -0.46 -7.25 12.30
C LEU A 358 -1.61 -6.27 12.51
N LEU A 359 -2.21 -6.25 13.70
CA LEU A 359 -3.33 -5.38 14.03
C LEU A 359 -2.89 -3.93 14.34
N HIS A 360 -1.59 -3.68 14.49
CA HIS A 360 -1.08 -2.35 14.82
C HIS A 360 -1.33 -1.36 13.66
N PRO A 361 -1.86 -0.14 13.92
CA PRO A 361 -2.13 0.84 12.87
C PRO A 361 -0.90 1.21 12.04
N SER A 362 0.27 1.33 12.66
CA SER A 362 1.51 1.65 11.93
C SER A 362 1.91 0.56 10.94
N THR A 363 1.65 -0.71 11.23
CA THR A 363 1.94 -1.82 10.31
C THR A 363 1.03 -1.77 9.09
N HIS A 364 -0.25 -1.43 9.29
CA HIS A 364 -1.18 -1.21 8.18
C HIS A 364 -0.77 -0.01 7.33
N ASN A 365 -0.45 1.12 7.96
CA ASN A 365 -0.03 2.32 7.26
C ASN A 365 1.24 2.07 6.44
N MET A 366 2.24 1.41 7.02
CA MET A 366 3.47 1.05 6.31
C MET A 366 3.20 0.18 5.08
N ALA A 367 2.24 -0.74 5.17
CA ALA A 367 1.91 -1.64 4.06
C ALA A 367 1.03 -0.98 2.97
N LEU A 368 0.19 -0.01 3.34
CA LEU A 368 -0.73 0.68 2.44
C LEU A 368 -0.13 1.94 1.78
N PHE A 369 0.86 2.55 2.42
CA PHE A 369 1.40 3.84 1.99
C PHE A 369 2.52 3.67 0.97
N HIS A 370 2.13 3.72 -0.32
CA HIS A 370 3.03 3.61 -1.48
C HIS A 370 4.02 2.44 -1.35
N PHE A 371 4.99 2.33 -2.25
CA PHE A 371 6.06 1.36 -2.12
C PHE A 371 7.28 2.04 -1.54
N HIS A 372 7.87 1.42 -0.51
CA HIS A 372 9.13 1.87 0.08
C HIS A 372 10.03 0.65 0.36
N PRO A 373 11.31 0.67 -0.06
CA PRO A 373 12.25 -0.38 0.32
C PRO A 373 12.41 -0.48 1.85
N ASP A 374 12.14 0.61 2.58
CA ASP A 374 12.11 0.67 4.03
C ASP A 374 11.17 -0.38 4.67
N ALA A 375 10.00 -0.63 4.06
CA ALA A 375 9.04 -1.60 4.57
C ALA A 375 9.57 -3.05 4.44
N LEU A 376 10.29 -3.34 3.35
CA LEU A 376 10.96 -4.62 3.15
C LEU A 376 12.09 -4.81 4.17
N ALA A 377 12.87 -3.75 4.42
CA ALA A 377 13.95 -3.76 5.40
C ALA A 377 13.43 -3.99 6.82
N ALA A 378 12.35 -3.31 7.21
CA ALA A 378 11.69 -3.48 8.50
C ALA A 378 11.20 -4.93 8.71
N ALA A 379 10.57 -5.53 7.70
CA ALA A 379 10.15 -6.92 7.76
C ALA A 379 11.36 -7.88 7.84
N ALA A 380 12.40 -7.63 7.05
CA ALA A 380 13.60 -8.44 7.03
C ALA A 380 14.38 -8.38 8.36
N LEU A 381 14.37 -7.25 9.09
CA LEU A 381 14.91 -7.16 10.46
C LEU A 381 14.27 -8.17 11.42
N LEU A 382 12.96 -8.42 11.31
CA LEU A 382 12.28 -9.42 12.13
C LEU A 382 12.74 -10.84 11.81
N ILE A 383 13.03 -11.12 10.53
CA ILE A 383 13.61 -12.39 10.07
C ILE A 383 15.04 -12.56 10.62
N VAL A 384 15.84 -11.48 10.65
CA VAL A 384 17.18 -11.49 11.25
C VAL A 384 17.11 -11.83 12.74
N LEU A 385 16.20 -11.19 13.49
CA LEU A 385 15.99 -11.50 14.91
C LEU A 385 15.59 -12.96 15.12
N LEU A 386 14.74 -13.52 14.25
CA LEU A 386 14.40 -14.94 14.29
C LEU A 386 15.62 -15.83 13.98
N GLY A 387 16.46 -15.43 13.03
CA GLY A 387 17.71 -16.13 12.70
C GLY A 387 18.68 -16.19 13.86
N ILE A 388 18.83 -15.07 14.58
CA ILE A 388 19.61 -14.97 15.82
C ILE A 388 19.06 -15.93 16.87
N GLU A 389 17.74 -15.92 17.10
CA GLU A 389 17.10 -16.81 18.08
C GLU A 389 17.34 -18.30 17.77
N ARG A 390 17.37 -18.65 16.48
CA ARG A 390 17.58 -20.02 15.99
C ARG A 390 19.04 -20.42 15.79
N ARG A 391 20.00 -19.52 16.06
CA ARG A 391 21.43 -19.70 15.74
C ARG A 391 21.67 -20.10 14.28
N ASN A 392 20.84 -19.61 13.36
CA ASN A 392 20.92 -19.93 11.94
C ASN A 392 21.65 -18.81 11.20
N ALA A 393 22.95 -19.00 10.97
CA ALA A 393 23.81 -18.03 10.30
C ALA A 393 23.34 -17.67 8.87
N THR A 394 22.60 -18.56 8.20
CA THR A 394 22.05 -18.30 6.86
C THR A 394 20.91 -17.27 6.88
N MET A 395 20.13 -17.20 7.97
CA MET A 395 19.11 -16.17 8.16
C MET A 395 19.70 -14.81 8.56
N MET A 396 20.98 -14.78 8.94
CA MET A 396 21.71 -13.53 9.18
C MET A 396 22.30 -12.90 7.92
N ALA A 397 22.51 -13.68 6.85
CA ALA A 397 22.86 -13.11 5.54
C ALA A 397 21.75 -12.17 5.02
N VAL A 398 20.49 -12.38 5.43
CA VAL A 398 19.37 -11.47 5.17
C VAL A 398 19.54 -10.10 5.86
N ALA A 399 20.35 -9.99 6.92
CA ALA A 399 20.67 -8.70 7.53
C ALA A 399 21.51 -7.82 6.60
N VAL A 400 22.31 -8.41 5.72
CA VAL A 400 23.05 -7.68 4.67
C VAL A 400 22.06 -7.10 3.66
N VAL A 401 20.97 -7.81 3.37
CA VAL A 401 19.87 -7.34 2.51
C VAL A 401 19.10 -6.17 3.16
N VAL A 402 18.95 -6.19 4.49
CA VAL A 402 18.41 -5.05 5.26
C VAL A 402 19.30 -3.81 5.12
N CYS A 403 20.61 -3.96 5.28
CA CYS A 403 21.56 -2.86 5.10
C CYS A 403 21.52 -2.29 3.68
N ALA A 404 21.32 -3.15 2.68
CA ALA A 404 21.27 -2.76 1.27
C ALA A 404 19.98 -2.00 0.88
N ALA A 405 18.98 -1.92 1.76
CA ALA A 405 17.71 -1.26 1.46
C ALA A 405 17.81 0.27 1.42
N LYS A 406 18.47 0.84 2.44
CA LYS A 406 18.83 2.25 2.56
C LYS A 406 19.97 2.42 3.56
N GLU A 407 20.67 3.54 3.47
CA GLU A 407 21.76 3.95 4.35
C GLU A 407 21.33 4.02 5.83
N ASN A 408 20.11 4.46 6.13
CA ASN A 408 19.61 4.62 7.50
C ASN A 408 19.48 3.27 8.26
N PHE A 409 19.23 2.15 7.56
CA PHE A 409 19.17 0.82 8.18
C PHE A 409 20.53 0.29 8.60
N ALA A 410 21.62 0.86 8.08
CA ALA A 410 22.98 0.53 8.50
C ALA A 410 23.19 0.85 9.99
N LEU A 411 22.68 1.98 10.48
CA LEU A 411 22.79 2.32 11.91
C LEU A 411 21.97 1.36 12.79
N THR A 412 20.75 1.01 12.36
CA THR A 412 19.89 0.06 13.07
C THR A 412 20.56 -1.32 13.21
N THR A 413 21.17 -1.81 12.13
CA THR A 413 21.89 -3.08 12.15
C THR A 413 23.21 -3.01 12.90
N ALA A 414 23.89 -1.85 12.90
CA ALA A 414 25.06 -1.64 13.76
C ALA A 414 24.67 -1.76 15.24
N LEU A 415 23.60 -1.11 15.68
CA LEU A 415 23.09 -1.24 17.05
C LEU A 415 22.72 -2.69 17.41
N LEU A 416 22.13 -3.43 16.46
CA LEU A 416 21.88 -4.86 16.64
C LEU A 416 23.19 -5.65 16.81
N GLY A 417 24.23 -5.32 16.05
CA GLY A 417 25.57 -5.87 16.19
C GLY A 417 26.18 -5.60 17.57
N ALA A 418 26.08 -4.36 18.06
CA ALA A 418 26.54 -4.00 19.41
C ALA A 418 25.80 -4.78 20.50
N TRP A 419 24.48 -4.92 20.37
CA TRP A 419 23.67 -5.73 21.28
C TRP A 419 24.11 -7.20 21.29
N LEU A 420 24.44 -7.77 20.13
CA LEU A 420 24.96 -9.14 20.03
C LEU A 420 26.32 -9.32 20.71
N VAL A 421 27.21 -8.32 20.61
CA VAL A 421 28.49 -8.32 21.34
C VAL A 421 28.25 -8.36 22.85
N ILE A 422 27.32 -7.54 23.36
CA ILE A 422 26.94 -7.49 24.78
C ILE A 422 26.36 -8.84 25.24
N ARG A 423 25.61 -9.53 24.37
CA ARG A 423 25.03 -10.86 24.63
C ARG A 423 26.04 -12.02 24.55
N GLY A 424 27.30 -11.75 24.23
CA GLY A 424 28.37 -12.74 24.17
C GLY A 424 28.67 -13.29 22.76
N GLU A 425 27.88 -12.92 21.75
CA GLU A 425 28.07 -13.34 20.35
C GLU A 425 29.11 -12.46 19.63
N ARG A 426 30.32 -12.36 20.22
CA ARG A 426 31.31 -11.32 19.89
C ARG A 426 31.74 -11.27 18.43
N ARG A 427 32.03 -12.42 17.81
CA ARG A 427 32.52 -12.47 16.41
C ARG A 427 31.48 -11.90 15.45
N LEU A 428 30.26 -12.35 15.65
CA LEU A 428 29.12 -12.12 14.77
C LEU A 428 28.53 -10.72 15.01
N GLY A 429 28.44 -10.29 16.27
CA GLY A 429 28.08 -8.93 16.63
C GLY A 429 29.10 -7.89 16.14
N SER A 430 30.41 -8.18 16.24
CA SER A 430 31.45 -7.27 15.74
C SER A 430 31.43 -7.17 14.21
N ALA A 431 31.28 -8.30 13.51
CA ALA A 431 31.17 -8.31 12.05
C ALA A 431 29.97 -7.48 11.57
N LEU A 432 28.80 -7.63 12.21
CA LEU A 432 27.62 -6.84 11.88
C LEU A 432 27.81 -5.36 12.22
N PHE A 433 28.36 -5.04 13.39
CA PHE A 433 28.62 -3.66 13.81
C PHE A 433 29.54 -2.91 12.85
N PHE A 434 30.74 -3.45 12.59
CA PHE A 434 31.72 -2.80 11.74
C PHE A 434 31.33 -2.86 10.26
N GLY A 435 30.73 -3.96 9.80
CA GLY A 435 30.23 -4.08 8.43
C GLY A 435 29.14 -3.04 8.13
N SER A 436 28.20 -2.85 9.05
CA SER A 436 27.16 -1.83 8.91
C SER A 436 27.71 -0.41 8.98
N LEU A 437 28.66 -0.13 9.88
CA LEU A 437 29.29 1.20 9.95
C LEU A 437 30.11 1.54 8.69
N ALA A 438 30.80 0.54 8.14
CA ALA A 438 31.49 0.67 6.87
C ALA A 438 30.51 0.96 5.73
N TRP A 439 29.41 0.21 5.64
CA TRP A 439 28.37 0.45 4.64
C TRP A 439 27.74 1.84 4.78
N PHE A 440 27.40 2.27 6.00
CA PHE A 440 26.90 3.63 6.26
C PHE A 440 27.88 4.68 5.74
N SER A 441 29.17 4.52 6.03
CA SER A 441 30.19 5.47 5.59
C SER A 441 30.33 5.52 4.07
N ILE A 442 30.27 4.36 3.39
CA ILE A 442 30.28 4.30 1.93
C ILE A 442 29.04 4.99 1.36
N ALA A 443 27.86 4.64 1.86
CA ALA A 443 26.59 5.17 1.37
C ALA A 443 26.41 6.67 1.60
N THR A 444 27.00 7.23 2.66
CA THR A 444 26.87 8.66 3.00
C THR A 444 27.98 9.55 2.42
N PHE A 445 29.21 9.04 2.30
CA PHE A 445 30.36 9.87 1.94
C PHE A 445 30.98 9.56 0.57
N LEU A 446 30.67 8.40 -0.03
CA LEU A 446 31.24 7.99 -1.33
C LEU A 446 30.22 7.91 -2.46
N ILE A 447 28.99 7.49 -2.14
CA ILE A 447 27.85 7.47 -3.06
C ILE A 447 27.15 8.82 -2.96
#